data_AF-A0A8D1NK56-F1
#
_entry.id   AF-A0A8D1NK56-F1
#
_cell.length_a   1.000
_cell.length_b   1.000
_cell.length_c   1.000
_cell.angle_alpha   90.00
_cell.angle_beta   90.00
_cell.angle_gamma   90.00
#
_symmetry.space_group_name_H-M   'P 1'
#
loop_
_entity.id
_entity.type
_entity.pdbx_description
1 polymer ?
#
loop_
_entity_poly.entity_id
_entity_poly.type
_entity_poly.pdbx_seq_one_letter_code
_entity_poly.pdbx_strand_id
1 'polypeptide(L)'
;SEGTRGHPQALGMEMAGRGTLPKPTLWAEPGPLVTWYSPVTIWCQGTLGAQEFYLDKEGSPTPWYRLSPLEAGVKAKFSIPYMTQDYAGRYRCYYISPTGRSEPSDALELVVTGAYEKPALSALPSPVVASGGNVTLQCGSQDGYDRFILTKEGEHKSFWTLDTQRYPNRQTRALFPMGPVTPSDRGTFRCYGSFRDKPQVWSHPSDPLELLVSGGSGKPSLLTPQGPVVASGQSLTLQCRSAISYDRFALAKEGARVLRQRPAWQPQAGLSQAHFPLGQVSGLHGGRYRCYGGHTLSSLWSAPSDPLDILVAGWFPATLSLSVQPGPSVAAGQNVTLLCWSWSPMDTFLLSKEGAAHPPLRLRSQPRAGQNQAQFSMGPVTSAHGGTYRCYGSLGRDPYLLSQPSHPLELVVSGKGNCPLCVPMASSRGTPFLGCSEGDSREGLPWYLSLLIGVSVAFVLLLLLLFLLIRHRHRGQDRRRKQGDSQVYPCLSGPPGCPSPQIYSWTLSPPLQAAASADAQDVTYAQLSHRTLSRWTTAPPPSQSREPTAEPSVYAALAIR
;
A
#
# COMPACT_ATOMS: atom_id res chain seq x y z
N SER A 1 83.53 -53.60 -45.78
CA SER A 1 82.17 -53.77 -46.31
C SER A 1 81.34 -54.39 -45.20
N GLU A 2 80.61 -53.55 -44.46
CA GLU A 2 79.17 -53.31 -44.66
C GLU A 2 78.34 -54.47 -44.09
N GLY A 3 77.45 -54.31 -43.12
CA GLY A 3 76.80 -53.10 -42.63
C GLY A 3 75.30 -53.34 -42.63
N THR A 4 74.76 -53.87 -41.52
CA THR A 4 73.32 -53.82 -41.22
C THR A 4 73.12 -54.08 -39.72
N ARG A 5 72.83 -53.03 -38.95
CA ARG A 5 72.19 -53.15 -37.65
C ARG A 5 71.18 -52.02 -37.50
N GLY A 6 69.95 -52.42 -37.21
CA GLY A 6 68.76 -51.60 -37.30
C GLY A 6 68.72 -50.42 -36.33
N HIS A 7 67.90 -49.44 -36.73
CA HIS A 7 67.42 -48.35 -35.90
C HIS A 7 66.79 -48.84 -34.60
N PRO A 8 66.94 -48.03 -33.54
CA PRO A 8 65.77 -47.63 -32.78
C PRO A 8 65.60 -46.11 -32.79
N GLN A 9 64.41 -45.73 -33.24
CA GLN A 9 63.58 -44.58 -32.91
C GLN A 9 64.20 -43.48 -32.03
N ALA A 10 64.36 -42.30 -32.63
CA ALA A 10 64.36 -41.03 -31.93
C ALA A 10 62.99 -40.81 -31.28
N LEU A 11 62.90 -41.01 -29.97
CA LEU A 11 61.85 -40.41 -29.16
C LEU A 11 62.18 -38.93 -29.04
N GLY A 12 61.39 -38.12 -29.74
CA GLY A 12 61.44 -36.68 -29.70
C GLY A 12 61.41 -36.19 -28.27
N MET A 13 62.36 -35.31 -27.94
CA MET A 13 62.27 -34.46 -26.78
C MET A 13 61.06 -33.54 -27.03
N GLU A 14 59.90 -33.94 -26.53
CA GLU A 14 58.72 -33.11 -26.49
C GLU A 14 59.07 -31.93 -25.58
N MET A 15 59.37 -30.79 -26.20
CA MET A 15 59.41 -29.49 -25.54
C MET A 15 58.10 -29.34 -24.77
N ALA A 16 58.15 -29.51 -23.45
CA ALA A 16 57.03 -29.25 -22.57
C ALA A 16 56.54 -27.83 -22.85
N GLY A 17 55.38 -27.75 -23.51
CA GLY A 17 54.70 -26.49 -23.75
C GLY A 17 54.58 -25.75 -22.43
N ARG A 18 54.90 -24.45 -22.47
CA ARG A 18 54.83 -23.53 -21.34
C ARG A 18 53.36 -23.41 -20.90
N GLY A 19 52.89 -24.36 -20.09
CA GLY A 19 51.51 -24.43 -19.62
C GLY A 19 51.21 -23.23 -18.74
N THR A 20 50.28 -22.39 -19.18
CA THR A 20 49.77 -21.27 -18.39
C THR A 20 49.04 -21.82 -17.16
N LEU A 21 49.48 -21.39 -15.97
CA LEU A 21 48.83 -21.76 -14.71
C LEU A 21 47.36 -21.33 -14.71
N PRO A 22 46.42 -22.17 -14.25
CA PRO A 22 45.01 -21.83 -14.33
C PRO A 22 44.65 -20.71 -13.35
N LYS A 23 43.74 -19.86 -13.80
CA LYS A 23 43.25 -18.70 -13.08
C LYS A 23 42.49 -19.12 -11.80
N PRO A 24 42.77 -18.49 -10.65
CA PRO A 24 42.07 -18.81 -9.41
C PRO A 24 40.65 -18.27 -9.37
N THR A 25 39.81 -18.91 -8.58
CA THR A 25 38.43 -18.49 -8.32
C THR A 25 38.34 -17.71 -7.02
N LEU A 26 37.66 -16.56 -7.03
CA LEU A 26 37.52 -15.65 -5.89
C LEU A 26 36.04 -15.44 -5.55
N TRP A 27 35.66 -15.61 -4.28
CA TRP A 27 34.29 -15.36 -3.81
C TRP A 27 34.28 -14.90 -2.34
N ALA A 28 33.14 -14.41 -1.87
CA ALA A 28 32.92 -14.03 -0.48
C ALA A 28 31.78 -14.83 0.14
N GLU A 29 31.92 -15.16 1.43
CA GLU A 29 30.91 -15.83 2.26
C GLU A 29 30.59 -14.95 3.48
N PRO A 30 29.30 -14.67 3.78
CA PRO A 30 28.09 -15.25 3.15
C PRO A 30 27.74 -14.66 1.77
N GLY A 31 28.38 -13.56 1.37
CA GLY A 31 28.19 -12.96 0.06
C GLY A 31 28.97 -11.65 -0.10
N PRO A 32 28.88 -10.99 -1.26
CA PRO A 32 29.62 -9.76 -1.56
C PRO A 32 29.01 -8.49 -0.95
N LEU A 33 27.73 -8.50 -0.56
CA LEU A 33 27.06 -7.40 0.14
C LEU A 33 27.07 -7.70 1.64
N VAL A 34 27.83 -6.92 2.39
CA VAL A 34 28.07 -7.15 3.82
C VAL A 34 27.57 -5.95 4.63
N THR A 35 26.85 -6.20 5.71
CA THR A 35 26.43 -5.16 6.64
C THR A 35 27.61 -4.68 7.49
N TRP A 36 27.63 -3.39 7.81
CA TRP A 36 28.65 -2.78 8.64
C TRP A 36 28.82 -3.53 9.98
N TYR A 37 30.06 -3.70 10.43
CA TYR A 37 30.50 -4.54 11.56
C TYR A 37 30.20 -6.05 11.48
N SER A 38 29.66 -6.55 10.37
CA SER A 38 29.44 -7.99 10.21
C SER A 38 30.69 -8.70 9.68
N PRO A 39 30.91 -9.97 10.01
CA PRO A 39 32.06 -10.71 9.51
C PRO A 39 31.84 -11.15 8.06
N VAL A 40 32.92 -11.18 7.29
CA VAL A 40 32.94 -11.76 5.94
C VAL A 40 34.26 -12.49 5.72
N THR A 41 34.19 -13.59 4.98
CA THR A 41 35.37 -14.34 4.55
C THR A 41 35.49 -14.26 3.04
N ILE A 42 36.64 -13.82 2.54
CA ILE A 42 36.99 -13.91 1.13
C ILE A 42 37.80 -15.18 0.92
N TRP A 43 37.39 -16.00 -0.03
CA TRP A 43 38.04 -17.25 -0.38
C TRP A 43 38.70 -17.14 -1.74
N CYS A 44 39.93 -17.62 -1.82
CA CYS A 44 40.63 -17.77 -3.08
C CYS A 44 41.04 -19.23 -3.29
N GLN A 45 40.66 -19.80 -4.43
CA GLN A 45 40.97 -21.18 -4.79
C GLN A 45 41.87 -21.23 -6.02
N GLY A 46 43.05 -21.82 -5.86
CA GLY A 46 44.03 -22.07 -6.91
C GLY A 46 44.13 -23.56 -7.23
N THR A 47 45.34 -24.01 -7.58
CA THR A 47 45.64 -25.42 -7.88
C THR A 47 46.39 -26.12 -6.76
N LEU A 48 46.47 -27.44 -6.84
CA LEU A 48 47.41 -28.24 -6.07
C LEU A 48 48.84 -27.72 -6.28
N GLY A 49 49.58 -27.54 -5.18
CA GLY A 49 50.95 -27.02 -5.21
C GLY A 49 51.10 -25.49 -5.18
N ALA A 50 50.01 -24.73 -4.95
CA ALA A 50 50.14 -23.32 -4.63
C ALA A 50 50.84 -23.16 -3.28
N GLN A 51 51.88 -22.33 -3.24
CA GLN A 51 52.68 -22.07 -2.04
C GLN A 51 52.19 -20.85 -1.29
N GLU A 52 51.69 -19.84 -2.01
CA GLU A 52 51.25 -18.57 -1.44
C GLU A 52 50.08 -18.00 -2.23
N PHE A 53 49.16 -17.37 -1.51
CA PHE A 53 48.03 -16.64 -2.08
C PHE A 53 48.13 -15.16 -1.72
N TYR A 54 47.84 -14.34 -2.72
CA TYR A 54 47.86 -12.88 -2.63
C TYR A 54 46.48 -12.34 -2.97
N LEU A 55 46.00 -11.44 -2.13
CA LEU A 55 44.78 -10.71 -2.37
C LEU A 55 45.13 -9.23 -2.57
N ASP A 56 44.81 -8.73 -3.76
CA ASP A 56 45.00 -7.34 -4.14
C ASP A 56 43.67 -6.60 -4.06
N LYS A 57 43.70 -5.42 -3.42
CA LYS A 57 42.59 -4.48 -3.39
C LYS A 57 42.93 -3.27 -4.26
N GLU A 58 42.05 -2.92 -5.17
CA GLU A 58 42.26 -1.76 -6.04
C GLU A 58 42.36 -0.45 -5.25
N GLY A 59 43.32 0.40 -5.63
CA GLY A 59 43.58 1.68 -4.96
C GLY A 59 44.30 1.56 -3.61
N SER A 60 44.76 0.37 -3.24
CA SER A 60 45.55 0.14 -2.01
C SER A 60 46.94 -0.42 -2.33
N PRO A 61 47.93 -0.31 -1.41
CA PRO A 61 49.24 -0.91 -1.62
C PRO A 61 49.13 -2.42 -1.88
N THR A 62 49.72 -2.90 -2.96
CA THR A 62 49.68 -4.31 -3.36
C THR A 62 50.92 -5.07 -2.87
N PRO A 63 50.78 -6.25 -2.23
CA PRO A 63 49.52 -6.95 -1.94
C PRO A 63 48.84 -6.44 -0.65
N TRP A 64 47.51 -6.47 -0.62
CA TRP A 64 46.74 -6.07 0.56
C TRP A 64 46.82 -7.13 1.67
N TYR A 65 46.71 -8.41 1.29
CA TYR A 65 47.01 -9.54 2.17
C TYR A 65 47.86 -10.60 1.48
N ARG A 66 48.74 -11.24 2.27
CA ARG A 66 49.52 -12.42 1.88
C ARG A 66 49.22 -13.53 2.88
N LEU A 67 48.81 -14.69 2.39
CA LEU A 67 48.54 -15.85 3.23
C LEU A 67 49.17 -17.11 2.63
N SER A 68 49.70 -17.94 3.52
CA SER A 68 49.99 -19.34 3.19
C SER A 68 48.67 -20.11 3.03
N PRO A 69 48.61 -21.08 2.11
CA PRO A 69 47.43 -21.90 1.89
C PRO A 69 46.96 -22.60 3.16
N LEU A 70 45.65 -22.81 3.28
CA LEU A 70 45.11 -23.83 4.18
C LEU A 70 45.37 -25.23 3.59
N GLU A 71 45.16 -26.26 4.42
CA GLU A 71 45.44 -27.68 4.15
C GLU A 71 45.21 -28.10 2.68
N ALA A 72 46.18 -28.87 2.15
CA ALA A 72 46.35 -29.30 0.75
C ALA A 72 46.86 -28.25 -0.27
N GLY A 73 47.10 -26.99 0.10
CA GLY A 73 47.74 -26.04 -0.82
C GLY A 73 46.80 -25.51 -1.91
N VAL A 74 45.49 -25.64 -1.75
CA VAL A 74 44.48 -25.35 -2.80
C VAL A 74 43.67 -24.09 -2.52
N LYS A 75 43.45 -23.73 -1.26
CA LYS A 75 42.58 -22.61 -0.87
C LYS A 75 43.24 -21.71 0.17
N ALA A 76 42.99 -20.42 0.07
CA ALA A 76 43.31 -19.42 1.09
C ALA A 76 42.04 -18.73 1.60
N LYS A 77 42.05 -18.43 2.90
CA LYS A 77 40.93 -17.83 3.64
C LYS A 77 41.33 -16.47 4.21
N PHE A 78 40.78 -15.39 3.67
CA PHE A 78 40.98 -14.04 4.17
C PHE A 78 39.77 -13.63 5.03
N SER A 79 39.94 -13.61 6.35
CA SER A 79 38.84 -13.32 7.29
C SER A 79 38.83 -11.85 7.68
N ILE A 80 37.70 -11.17 7.46
CA ILE A 80 37.44 -9.81 7.92
C ILE A 80 36.44 -9.91 9.07
N PRO A 81 36.87 -9.78 10.34
CA PRO A 81 35.99 -9.98 11.48
C PRO A 81 34.93 -8.88 11.61
N TYR A 82 35.29 -7.65 11.21
CA TYR A 82 34.44 -6.48 11.30
C TYR A 82 34.51 -5.70 9.99
N MET A 83 33.45 -5.78 9.18
CA MET A 83 33.37 -5.02 7.93
C MET A 83 33.27 -3.51 8.22
N THR A 84 34.16 -2.73 7.61
CA THR A 84 34.17 -1.26 7.67
C THR A 84 34.32 -0.69 6.25
N GLN A 85 34.35 0.64 6.14
CA GLN A 85 34.54 1.34 4.89
C GLN A 85 35.85 0.97 4.18
N ASP A 86 36.93 0.76 4.92
CA ASP A 86 38.27 0.54 4.35
C ASP A 86 38.39 -0.80 3.64
N TYR A 87 37.57 -1.78 4.06
CA TYR A 87 37.49 -3.11 3.45
C TYR A 87 36.62 -3.14 2.20
N ALA A 88 35.78 -2.14 1.96
CA ALA A 88 34.95 -2.08 0.75
C ALA A 88 35.82 -1.77 -0.48
N GLY A 89 35.58 -2.48 -1.59
CA GLY A 89 36.36 -2.30 -2.80
C GLY A 89 36.36 -3.51 -3.73
N ARG A 90 37.12 -3.38 -4.81
CA ARG A 90 37.28 -4.42 -5.82
C ARG A 90 38.55 -5.22 -5.58
N TYR A 91 38.39 -6.53 -5.42
CA TYR A 91 39.46 -7.46 -5.07
C TYR A 91 39.79 -8.39 -6.23
N ARG A 92 41.07 -8.74 -6.36
CA ARG A 92 41.55 -9.81 -7.23
C ARG A 92 42.52 -10.69 -6.44
N CYS A 93 42.53 -11.98 -6.75
CA CYS A 93 43.46 -12.91 -6.14
C CYS A 93 44.39 -13.53 -7.18
N TYR A 94 45.62 -13.83 -6.79
CA TYR A 94 46.50 -14.72 -7.54
C TYR A 94 47.30 -15.58 -6.57
N TYR A 95 47.84 -16.69 -7.07
CA TYR A 95 48.74 -17.56 -6.31
C TYR A 95 50.09 -17.74 -6.99
N ILE A 96 51.10 -18.06 -6.19
CA ILE A 96 52.44 -18.45 -6.62
C ILE A 96 52.61 -19.96 -6.43
N SER A 97 53.19 -20.61 -7.43
CA SER A 97 53.55 -22.02 -7.45
C SER A 97 55.01 -22.18 -7.87
N PRO A 98 55.64 -23.36 -7.69
CA PRO A 98 57.01 -23.61 -8.17
C PRO A 98 57.21 -23.32 -9.66
N THR A 99 56.15 -23.50 -10.46
CA THR A 99 56.14 -23.28 -11.91
C THR A 99 55.90 -21.83 -12.32
N GLY A 100 55.64 -20.93 -11.37
CA GLY A 100 55.47 -19.50 -11.60
C GLY A 100 54.21 -18.90 -10.97
N ARG A 101 53.88 -17.68 -11.42
CA ARG A 101 52.70 -16.90 -10.98
C ARG A 101 51.50 -17.18 -11.87
N SER A 102 50.34 -17.38 -11.26
CA SER A 102 49.05 -17.48 -11.96
C SER A 102 48.53 -16.12 -12.42
N GLU A 103 47.65 -16.15 -13.42
CA GLU A 103 46.88 -14.97 -13.79
C GLU A 103 45.92 -14.54 -12.65
N PRO A 104 45.63 -13.23 -12.49
CA PRO A 104 44.67 -12.76 -11.49
C PRO A 104 43.26 -13.29 -11.74
N SER A 105 42.52 -13.56 -10.66
CA SER A 105 41.11 -13.95 -10.67
C SER A 105 40.21 -12.89 -11.32
N ASP A 106 38.96 -13.28 -11.56
CA ASP A 106 37.90 -12.31 -11.79
C ASP A 106 37.75 -11.41 -10.56
N ALA A 107 37.32 -10.18 -10.83
CA ALA A 107 37.20 -9.17 -9.80
C ALA A 107 35.97 -9.43 -8.93
N LEU A 108 36.17 -9.47 -7.61
CA LEU A 108 35.12 -9.52 -6.60
C LEU A 108 34.87 -8.12 -6.07
N GLU A 109 33.69 -7.56 -6.32
CA GLU A 109 33.29 -6.28 -5.73
C GLU A 109 32.65 -6.53 -4.36
N LEU A 110 33.38 -6.18 -3.30
CA LEU A 110 32.93 -6.29 -1.92
C LEU A 110 32.35 -4.95 -1.47
N VAL A 111 31.08 -4.96 -1.08
CA VAL A 111 30.30 -3.78 -0.73
C VAL A 111 29.96 -3.80 0.75
N VAL A 112 30.15 -2.67 1.43
CA VAL A 112 29.65 -2.46 2.79
C VAL A 112 28.34 -1.67 2.76
N THR A 113 27.35 -2.12 3.51
CA THR A 113 26.04 -1.45 3.67
C THR A 113 25.84 -1.00 5.11
N GLY A 114 25.06 0.06 5.34
CA GLY A 114 24.83 0.61 6.67
C GLY A 114 25.84 1.66 7.13
N ALA A 115 26.58 2.29 6.21
CA ALA A 115 27.55 3.33 6.54
C ALA A 115 26.92 4.73 6.69
N TYR A 116 25.74 4.94 6.08
CA TYR A 116 25.06 6.24 5.98
C TYR A 116 23.54 6.11 6.26
N GLU A 117 22.84 7.23 6.42
CA GLU A 117 21.40 7.28 6.71
C GLU A 117 20.52 6.63 5.62
N LYS A 118 19.44 5.93 6.03
CA LYS A 118 18.62 5.17 5.07
C LYS A 118 17.80 6.09 4.15
N PRO A 119 17.75 5.81 2.83
CA PRO A 119 16.86 6.52 1.94
C PRO A 119 15.42 6.03 2.05
N ALA A 120 14.50 6.77 1.43
CA ALA A 120 13.09 6.40 1.31
C ALA A 120 12.80 5.83 -0.08
N LEU A 121 12.15 4.66 -0.13
CA LEU A 121 11.70 4.00 -1.35
C LEU A 121 10.17 4.07 -1.47
N SER A 122 9.67 4.41 -2.66
CA SER A 122 8.24 4.42 -3.00
C SER A 122 8.03 3.94 -4.44
N ALA A 123 6.79 3.59 -4.79
CA ALA A 123 6.43 3.15 -6.13
C ALA A 123 5.42 4.12 -6.75
N LEU A 124 5.67 4.52 -7.99
CA LEU A 124 4.83 5.40 -8.78
C LEU A 124 4.29 4.67 -10.02
N PRO A 125 2.98 4.77 -10.30
CA PRO A 125 1.95 5.43 -9.49
C PRO A 125 1.51 4.61 -8.26
N SER A 126 1.83 3.31 -8.22
CA SER A 126 1.43 2.40 -7.15
C SER A 126 2.35 1.17 -7.11
N PRO A 127 2.55 0.51 -5.95
CA PRO A 127 3.28 -0.75 -5.86
C PRO A 127 2.52 -1.96 -6.42
N VAL A 128 1.27 -1.79 -6.88
CA VAL A 128 0.51 -2.84 -7.58
C VAL A 128 0.31 -2.41 -9.03
N VAL A 129 0.85 -3.17 -9.97
CA VAL A 129 0.84 -2.81 -11.40
C VAL A 129 0.44 -4.01 -12.24
N ALA A 130 -0.44 -3.81 -13.22
CA ALA A 130 -0.84 -4.88 -14.13
C ALA A 130 0.34 -5.38 -14.97
N SER A 131 0.36 -6.68 -15.29
CA SER A 131 1.33 -7.25 -16.22
C SER A 131 1.33 -6.47 -17.55
N GLY A 132 2.52 -6.15 -18.07
CA GLY A 132 2.72 -5.27 -19.23
C GLY A 132 2.63 -3.77 -18.92
N GLY A 133 2.24 -3.39 -17.70
CA GLY A 133 2.20 -2.00 -17.25
C GLY A 133 3.58 -1.47 -16.86
N ASN A 134 3.68 -0.14 -16.68
CA ASN A 134 4.92 0.50 -16.26
C ASN A 134 4.82 0.95 -14.81
N VAL A 135 5.86 0.66 -14.03
CA VAL A 135 6.05 1.18 -12.68
C VAL A 135 7.41 1.83 -12.58
N THR A 136 7.49 2.91 -11.81
CA THR A 136 8.75 3.57 -11.50
C THR A 136 8.96 3.51 -9.99
N LEU A 137 10.05 2.90 -9.56
CA LEU A 137 10.45 2.93 -8.16
C LEU A 137 11.25 4.20 -7.90
N GLN A 138 10.76 5.04 -7.00
CA GLN A 138 11.41 6.28 -6.62
C GLN A 138 12.18 6.06 -5.33
N CYS A 139 13.48 6.28 -5.38
CA CYS A 139 14.31 6.34 -4.20
C CYS A 139 14.78 7.77 -3.96
N GLY A 140 14.73 8.24 -2.72
CA GLY A 140 15.20 9.58 -2.40
C GLY A 140 15.66 9.74 -0.96
N SER A 141 16.60 10.66 -0.75
CA SER A 141 17.03 11.10 0.57
C SER A 141 17.08 12.63 0.64
N GLN A 142 17.07 13.15 1.87
CA GLN A 142 17.49 14.52 2.15
C GLN A 142 19.03 14.63 2.09
N ASP A 143 19.73 13.52 2.27
CA ASP A 143 21.17 13.45 2.13
C ASP A 143 21.55 13.59 0.65
N GLY A 144 22.63 14.31 0.40
CA GLY A 144 23.13 14.64 -0.92
C GLY A 144 23.82 13.48 -1.65
N TYR A 145 23.27 12.26 -1.62
CA TYR A 145 23.86 11.11 -2.31
C TYR A 145 24.06 11.38 -3.80
N ASP A 146 25.15 10.87 -4.38
CA ASP A 146 25.44 11.02 -5.80
C ASP A 146 24.82 9.92 -6.66
N ARG A 147 24.64 8.73 -6.08
CA ARG A 147 24.04 7.55 -6.70
C ARG A 147 23.05 6.86 -5.76
N PHE A 148 22.01 6.27 -6.35
CA PHE A 148 21.12 5.34 -5.67
C PHE A 148 21.26 3.95 -6.28
N ILE A 149 21.15 2.92 -5.44
CA ILE A 149 21.20 1.51 -5.82
C ILE A 149 19.91 0.85 -5.39
N LEU A 150 19.22 0.23 -6.33
CA LEU A 150 18.02 -0.58 -6.09
C LEU A 150 18.38 -2.06 -6.12
N THR A 151 17.91 -2.82 -5.15
CA THR A 151 18.11 -4.27 -5.04
C THR A 151 16.77 -4.98 -4.94
N LYS A 152 16.69 -6.19 -5.47
CA LYS A 152 15.56 -7.11 -5.30
C LYS A 152 15.99 -8.25 -4.36
N GLU A 153 15.25 -8.49 -3.28
CA GLU A 153 15.53 -9.60 -2.37
C GLU A 153 15.40 -10.95 -3.07
N GLY A 154 16.26 -11.90 -2.71
CA GLY A 154 16.23 -13.27 -3.24
C GLY A 154 17.04 -13.47 -4.53
N GLU A 155 17.51 -12.40 -5.18
CA GLU A 155 18.38 -12.48 -6.35
C GLU A 155 19.78 -11.93 -6.04
N HIS A 156 20.77 -12.82 -5.92
CA HIS A 156 22.12 -12.47 -5.45
C HIS A 156 22.98 -11.64 -6.42
N LYS A 157 22.45 -11.20 -7.58
CA LYS A 157 23.23 -10.49 -8.61
C LYS A 157 22.48 -9.40 -9.39
N SER A 158 21.26 -9.04 -9.01
CA SER A 158 20.48 -8.00 -9.70
C SER A 158 20.35 -6.75 -8.83
N PHE A 159 21.21 -5.77 -9.08
CA PHE A 159 21.03 -4.41 -8.57
C PHE A 159 21.14 -3.41 -9.72
N TRP A 160 20.38 -2.32 -9.60
CA TRP A 160 20.36 -1.24 -10.57
C TRP A 160 20.93 0.01 -9.92
N THR A 161 21.91 0.63 -10.56
CA THR A 161 22.52 1.87 -10.08
C THR A 161 22.12 3.01 -10.99
N LEU A 162 21.61 4.10 -10.41
CA LEU A 162 21.29 5.33 -11.12
C LEU A 162 21.97 6.53 -10.46
N ASP A 163 22.48 7.41 -11.30
CA ASP A 163 22.99 8.70 -10.88
C ASP A 163 21.83 9.61 -10.45
N THR A 164 22.07 10.43 -9.43
CA THR A 164 21.03 11.29 -8.88
C THR A 164 20.65 12.44 -9.81
N GLN A 165 19.36 12.76 -9.80
CA GLN A 165 18.85 14.01 -10.34
C GLN A 165 18.77 15.03 -9.19
N ARG A 166 19.50 16.14 -9.31
CA ARG A 166 19.49 17.22 -8.31
C ARG A 166 18.26 18.11 -8.50
N TYR A 167 17.44 18.21 -7.45
CA TYR A 167 16.31 19.12 -7.41
C TYR A 167 16.62 20.38 -6.59
N PRO A 168 15.90 21.50 -6.81
CA PRO A 168 16.22 22.82 -6.22
C PRO A 168 16.23 22.87 -4.68
N ASN A 169 15.68 21.87 -4.01
CA ASN A 169 15.46 21.83 -2.56
C ASN A 169 16.51 20.98 -1.80
N ARG A 170 17.70 20.75 -2.37
CA ARG A 170 18.76 19.83 -1.86
C ARG A 170 18.34 18.36 -1.73
N GLN A 171 17.12 18.00 -2.11
CA GLN A 171 16.66 16.63 -2.07
C GLN A 171 17.21 15.87 -3.28
N THR A 172 17.82 14.71 -3.03
CA THR A 172 18.33 13.85 -4.10
C THR A 172 17.37 12.70 -4.31
N ARG A 173 17.09 12.41 -5.58
CA ARG A 173 16.18 11.33 -5.96
C ARG A 173 16.68 10.62 -7.22
N ALA A 174 16.35 9.34 -7.32
CA ALA A 174 16.48 8.54 -8.54
C ALA A 174 15.14 7.85 -8.86
N LEU A 175 14.85 7.73 -10.14
CA LEU A 175 13.65 7.12 -10.68
C LEU A 175 14.05 5.88 -11.46
N PHE A 176 13.74 4.70 -10.95
CA PHE A 176 14.03 3.41 -11.57
C PHE A 176 12.81 2.93 -12.37
N PRO A 177 12.77 3.09 -13.70
CA PRO A 177 11.70 2.55 -14.52
C PRO A 177 11.83 1.02 -14.62
N MET A 178 10.81 0.29 -14.17
CA MET A 178 10.77 -1.18 -14.17
C MET A 178 9.82 -1.73 -15.25
N GLY A 179 9.36 -0.90 -16.19
CA GLY A 179 8.33 -1.26 -17.18
C GLY A 179 8.89 -1.70 -18.54
N PRO A 180 8.19 -2.58 -19.27
CA PRO A 180 6.92 -3.24 -18.92
C PRO A 180 7.10 -4.41 -17.94
N VAL A 181 6.35 -4.42 -16.83
CA VAL A 181 6.50 -5.42 -15.76
C VAL A 181 5.91 -6.77 -16.15
N THR A 182 6.59 -7.84 -15.78
CA THR A 182 6.18 -9.23 -15.92
C THR A 182 5.94 -9.86 -14.54
N PRO A 183 5.22 -10.98 -14.43
CA PRO A 183 5.05 -11.66 -13.14
C PRO A 183 6.36 -12.03 -12.42
N SER A 184 7.46 -12.21 -13.15
CA SER A 184 8.81 -12.44 -12.59
C SER A 184 9.40 -11.21 -11.88
N ASP A 185 8.94 -10.00 -12.20
CA ASP A 185 9.41 -8.76 -11.56
C ASP A 185 8.81 -8.56 -10.16
N ARG A 186 7.86 -9.41 -9.76
CA ARG A 186 7.35 -9.47 -8.39
C ARG A 186 8.50 -9.71 -7.41
N GLY A 187 8.50 -8.98 -6.30
CA GLY A 187 9.47 -9.17 -5.23
C GLY A 187 9.51 -8.00 -4.26
N THR A 188 10.39 -8.13 -3.27
CA THR A 188 10.67 -7.08 -2.31
C THR A 188 11.89 -6.30 -2.75
N PHE A 189 11.73 -4.99 -2.86
CA PHE A 189 12.79 -4.09 -3.28
C PHE A 189 13.31 -3.27 -2.10
N ARG A 190 14.62 -3.02 -2.09
CA ARG A 190 15.27 -2.06 -1.17
C ARG A 190 16.19 -1.15 -1.94
N CYS A 191 16.28 0.09 -1.47
CA CYS A 191 17.18 1.09 -2.02
C CYS A 191 18.27 1.49 -1.03
N TYR A 192 19.42 1.88 -1.58
CA TYR A 192 20.60 2.37 -0.90
C TYR A 192 21.10 3.66 -1.58
N GLY A 193 21.75 4.54 -0.81
CA GLY A 193 22.49 5.70 -1.31
C GLY A 193 24.00 5.48 -1.24
N SER A 194 24.74 6.04 -2.20
CA SER A 194 26.21 5.98 -2.28
C SER A 194 26.77 7.29 -2.85
N PHE A 195 28.03 7.59 -2.50
CA PHE A 195 28.77 8.73 -3.04
C PHE A 195 29.70 8.31 -4.19
N ARG A 196 30.06 9.26 -5.06
CA ARG A 196 30.89 8.96 -6.24
C ARG A 196 32.32 8.56 -5.88
N ASP A 197 32.86 9.17 -4.83
CA ASP A 197 34.21 8.94 -4.31
C ASP A 197 34.35 7.55 -3.63
N LYS A 198 33.25 7.01 -3.09
CA LYS A 198 33.19 5.71 -2.40
C LYS A 198 32.03 4.83 -2.92
N PRO A 199 32.12 4.27 -4.14
CA PRO A 199 31.04 3.50 -4.77
C PRO A 199 30.62 2.24 -3.99
N GLN A 200 31.56 1.58 -3.31
CA GLN A 200 31.33 0.31 -2.60
C GLN A 200 30.81 0.51 -1.16
N VAL A 201 30.49 1.75 -0.80
CA VAL A 201 30.08 2.12 0.56
C VAL A 201 28.67 2.68 0.47
N TRP A 202 27.73 1.92 1.00
CA TRP A 202 26.31 2.17 0.85
C TRP A 202 25.68 2.53 2.19
N SER A 203 24.57 3.28 2.10
CA SER A 203 23.74 3.62 3.24
C SER A 203 23.11 2.40 3.93
N HIS A 204 22.38 2.63 5.02
CA HIS A 204 21.40 1.67 5.51
C HIS A 204 20.34 1.39 4.42
N PRO A 205 19.79 0.16 4.37
CA PRO A 205 18.70 -0.17 3.46
C PRO A 205 17.45 0.65 3.77
N SER A 206 16.72 1.06 2.73
CA SER A 206 15.37 1.60 2.86
C SER A 206 14.42 0.56 3.50
N ASP A 207 13.27 1.04 3.98
CA ASP A 207 12.17 0.12 4.31
C ASP A 207 11.82 -0.72 3.05
N PRO A 208 11.49 -2.02 3.22
CA PRO A 208 11.17 -2.89 2.09
C PRO A 208 9.90 -2.44 1.37
N LEU A 209 9.92 -2.49 0.04
CA LEU A 209 8.77 -2.24 -0.81
C LEU A 209 8.42 -3.49 -1.61
N GLU A 210 7.26 -4.09 -1.34
CA GLU A 210 6.76 -5.22 -2.10
C GLU A 210 6.07 -4.75 -3.39
N LEU A 211 6.64 -5.11 -4.54
CA LEU A 211 6.01 -4.89 -5.84
C LEU A 211 5.12 -6.10 -6.19
N LEU A 212 3.86 -5.82 -6.48
CA LEU A 212 2.87 -6.84 -6.82
C LEU A 212 2.45 -6.65 -8.28
N VAL A 213 2.51 -7.74 -9.04
CA VAL A 213 2.08 -7.73 -10.44
C VAL A 213 0.67 -8.29 -10.54
N SER A 214 -0.20 -7.52 -11.17
CA SER A 214 -1.64 -7.77 -11.26
C SER A 214 -1.96 -8.56 -12.55
N GLY A 215 -2.83 -9.56 -12.42
CA GLY A 215 -3.13 -10.54 -13.44
C GLY A 215 -4.47 -10.29 -14.10
N GLY A 216 -4.59 -9.22 -14.89
CA GLY A 216 -5.67 -9.01 -15.87
C GLY A 216 -7.14 -9.04 -15.40
N SER A 217 -7.43 -9.30 -14.12
CA SER A 217 -8.79 -9.45 -13.63
C SER A 217 -9.51 -8.10 -13.51
N GLY A 218 -10.84 -8.13 -13.62
CA GLY A 218 -11.66 -6.91 -13.74
C GLY A 218 -11.45 -5.91 -12.59
N LYS A 219 -11.30 -4.64 -12.92
CA LYS A 219 -11.04 -3.57 -11.94
C LYS A 219 -12.22 -3.36 -10.98
N PRO A 220 -11.96 -3.14 -9.68
CA PRO A 220 -13.00 -2.72 -8.74
C PRO A 220 -13.30 -1.22 -8.87
N SER A 221 -14.35 -0.76 -8.20
CA SER A 221 -14.72 0.65 -8.09
C SER A 221 -14.40 1.16 -6.70
N LEU A 222 -13.69 2.28 -6.62
CA LEU A 222 -13.38 2.98 -5.37
C LEU A 222 -14.36 4.14 -5.18
N LEU A 223 -15.00 4.20 -4.02
CA LEU A 223 -16.07 5.12 -3.68
C LEU A 223 -15.74 5.86 -2.38
N THR A 224 -16.25 7.09 -2.26
CA THR A 224 -16.21 7.90 -1.03
C THR A 224 -17.63 8.33 -0.65
N PRO A 225 -18.25 7.73 0.39
CA PRO A 225 -19.59 8.10 0.85
C PRO A 225 -19.71 9.57 1.27
N GLN A 226 -18.63 10.15 1.79
CA GLN A 226 -18.58 11.54 2.25
C GLN A 226 -18.31 12.54 1.12
N GLY A 227 -18.00 12.05 -0.09
CA GLY A 227 -17.51 12.88 -1.19
C GLY A 227 -15.98 13.03 -1.19
N PRO A 228 -15.40 13.60 -2.27
CA PRO A 228 -13.95 13.73 -2.45
C PRO A 228 -13.31 14.87 -1.63
N VAL A 229 -14.10 15.86 -1.20
CA VAL A 229 -13.63 16.99 -0.39
C VAL A 229 -14.06 16.76 1.06
N VAL A 230 -13.08 16.67 1.98
CA VAL A 230 -13.33 16.34 3.39
C VAL A 230 -12.66 17.36 4.28
N ALA A 231 -13.35 17.87 5.30
CA ALA A 231 -12.77 18.83 6.23
C ALA A 231 -11.81 18.14 7.20
N SER A 232 -10.74 18.85 7.59
CA SER A 232 -9.83 18.39 8.65
C SER A 232 -10.59 18.04 9.94
N GLY A 233 -10.22 16.93 10.59
CA GLY A 233 -10.88 16.42 11.80
C GLY A 233 -12.11 15.54 11.57
N GLN A 234 -12.71 15.53 10.37
CA GLN A 234 -13.80 14.60 10.04
C GLN A 234 -13.29 13.17 9.83
N SER A 235 -14.17 12.17 10.00
CA SER A 235 -13.81 10.77 9.75
C SER A 235 -14.00 10.40 8.27
N LEU A 236 -12.96 9.86 7.64
CA LEU A 236 -12.99 9.40 6.26
C LEU A 236 -12.99 7.87 6.19
N THR A 237 -13.90 7.33 5.38
CA THR A 237 -13.95 5.90 5.04
C THR A 237 -14.06 5.73 3.55
N LEU A 238 -13.10 5.05 2.93
CA LEU A 238 -13.18 4.70 1.52
C LEU A 238 -13.82 3.32 1.36
N GLN A 239 -14.64 3.14 0.34
CA GLN A 239 -15.31 1.88 0.04
C GLN A 239 -14.81 1.34 -1.29
N CYS A 240 -14.37 0.08 -1.29
CA CYS A 240 -14.00 -0.59 -2.51
C CYS A 240 -14.99 -1.71 -2.81
N ARG A 241 -15.52 -1.74 -4.03
CA ARG A 241 -16.61 -2.63 -4.42
C ARG A 241 -16.33 -3.26 -5.78
N SER A 242 -16.73 -4.52 -5.96
CA SER A 242 -16.66 -5.17 -7.26
C SER A 242 -17.84 -6.11 -7.47
N ALA A 243 -18.25 -6.25 -8.73
CA ALA A 243 -19.17 -7.32 -9.15
C ALA A 243 -18.48 -8.70 -9.19
N ILE A 244 -17.14 -8.71 -9.17
CA ILE A 244 -16.36 -9.95 -9.03
C ILE A 244 -16.30 -10.29 -7.54
N SER A 245 -16.43 -11.56 -7.19
CA SER A 245 -16.31 -12.07 -5.82
C SER A 245 -14.85 -12.16 -5.38
N TYR A 246 -14.23 -11.03 -5.08
CA TYR A 246 -12.91 -10.99 -4.45
C TYR A 246 -13.03 -11.32 -2.95
N ASP A 247 -12.04 -12.03 -2.41
CA ASP A 247 -12.00 -12.41 -0.99
C ASP A 247 -11.32 -11.32 -0.13
N ARG A 248 -10.50 -10.48 -0.76
CA ARG A 248 -9.77 -9.40 -0.12
C ARG A 248 -9.63 -8.19 -1.03
N PHE A 249 -9.49 -7.03 -0.43
CA PHE A 249 -9.19 -5.78 -1.12
C PHE A 249 -7.95 -5.12 -0.55
N ALA A 250 -7.22 -4.39 -1.40
CA ALA A 250 -6.12 -3.53 -1.00
C ALA A 250 -6.38 -2.08 -1.44
N LEU A 251 -6.03 -1.14 -0.59
CA LEU A 251 -6.06 0.29 -0.86
C LEU A 251 -4.63 0.83 -0.91
N ALA A 252 -4.30 1.52 -1.99
CA ALA A 252 -3.03 2.22 -2.17
C ALA A 252 -3.26 3.72 -2.31
N LYS A 253 -2.47 4.51 -1.59
CA LYS A 253 -2.30 5.95 -1.85
C LYS A 253 -1.03 6.13 -2.67
N GLU A 254 -1.08 6.96 -3.69
CA GLU A 254 0.11 7.26 -4.50
C GLU A 254 1.23 7.87 -3.64
N GLY A 255 2.45 7.36 -3.82
CA GLY A 255 3.61 7.72 -3.00
C GLY A 255 3.62 7.11 -1.60
N ALA A 256 2.57 6.41 -1.17
CA ALA A 256 2.59 5.67 0.09
C ALA A 256 3.39 4.36 -0.06
N ARG A 257 4.09 4.00 1.02
CA ARG A 257 4.97 2.83 1.08
C ARG A 257 4.23 1.53 1.37
N VAL A 258 3.05 1.63 1.98
CA VAL A 258 2.33 0.49 2.53
C VAL A 258 0.98 0.33 1.85
N LEU A 259 0.70 -0.89 1.39
CA LEU A 259 -0.61 -1.30 0.92
C LEU A 259 -1.47 -1.71 2.10
N ARG A 260 -2.62 -1.04 2.27
CA ARG A 260 -3.55 -1.38 3.36
C ARG A 260 -4.52 -2.44 2.85
N GLN A 261 -4.51 -3.63 3.45
CA GLN A 261 -5.37 -4.74 3.04
C GLN A 261 -6.54 -4.93 4.03
N ARG A 262 -7.69 -5.36 3.52
CA ARG A 262 -8.90 -5.70 4.29
C ARG A 262 -9.54 -6.95 3.68
N PRO A 263 -10.12 -7.85 4.49
CA PRO A 263 -10.98 -8.91 3.97
C PRO A 263 -12.23 -8.30 3.32
N ALA A 264 -12.69 -8.91 2.24
CA ALA A 264 -13.95 -8.57 1.62
C ALA A 264 -15.10 -9.23 2.39
N TRP A 265 -16.26 -8.60 2.36
CA TRP A 265 -17.52 -9.26 2.69
C TRP A 265 -18.50 -9.13 1.52
N GLN A 266 -19.49 -10.02 1.47
CA GLN A 266 -20.57 -9.98 0.50
C GLN A 266 -21.86 -9.50 1.18
N PRO A 267 -22.25 -8.23 1.01
CA PRO A 267 -23.55 -7.77 1.46
C PRO A 267 -24.69 -8.33 0.58
N GLN A 268 -24.39 -8.66 -0.69
CA GLN A 268 -25.35 -9.09 -1.71
C GLN A 268 -24.71 -10.16 -2.60
N ALA A 269 -25.52 -11.07 -3.15
CA ALA A 269 -25.03 -12.10 -4.08
C ALA A 269 -24.38 -11.43 -5.30
N GLY A 270 -23.14 -11.83 -5.62
CA GLY A 270 -22.40 -11.28 -6.75
C GLY A 270 -21.81 -9.88 -6.53
N LEU A 271 -21.76 -9.38 -5.30
CA LEU A 271 -21.11 -8.10 -4.99
C LEU A 271 -20.19 -8.25 -3.79
N SER A 272 -18.88 -8.09 -4.00
CA SER A 272 -17.89 -8.07 -2.92
C SER A 272 -17.54 -6.62 -2.57
N GLN A 273 -17.34 -6.36 -1.28
CA GLN A 273 -17.04 -5.02 -0.77
C GLN A 273 -16.08 -5.06 0.42
N ALA A 274 -15.25 -4.02 0.55
CA ALA A 274 -14.48 -3.73 1.76
C ALA A 274 -14.55 -2.23 2.10
N HIS A 275 -14.55 -1.91 3.39
CA HIS A 275 -14.42 -0.53 3.89
C HIS A 275 -13.03 -0.30 4.48
N PHE A 276 -12.47 0.87 4.19
CA PHE A 276 -11.18 1.33 4.66
C PHE A 276 -11.38 2.59 5.50
N PRO A 277 -11.63 2.45 6.82
CA PRO A 277 -11.67 3.60 7.72
C PRO A 277 -10.25 4.16 7.87
N LEU A 278 -10.05 5.40 7.42
CA LEU A 278 -8.80 6.14 7.57
C LEU A 278 -8.76 6.90 8.89
N GLY A 279 -9.92 7.14 9.52
CA GLY A 279 -10.03 7.85 10.80
C GLY A 279 -10.13 9.35 10.59
N GLN A 280 -9.69 10.13 11.58
CA GLN A 280 -9.73 11.59 11.52
C GLN A 280 -8.76 12.13 10.46
N VAL A 281 -9.31 12.90 9.53
CA VAL A 281 -8.58 13.48 8.41
C VAL A 281 -7.61 14.55 8.90
N SER A 282 -6.41 14.50 8.32
CA SER A 282 -5.33 15.46 8.46
C SER A 282 -4.70 15.70 7.09
N GLY A 283 -3.80 16.68 6.95
CA GLY A 283 -3.14 16.98 5.67
C GLY A 283 -2.45 15.78 4.99
N LEU A 284 -2.01 14.79 5.77
CA LEU A 284 -1.37 13.57 5.24
C LEU A 284 -2.31 12.67 4.42
N HIS A 285 -3.62 12.79 4.66
CA HIS A 285 -4.64 11.99 3.99
C HIS A 285 -4.97 12.50 2.58
N GLY A 286 -4.65 13.76 2.28
CA GLY A 286 -4.83 14.32 0.93
C GLY A 286 -3.96 13.59 -0.08
N GLY A 287 -4.54 13.18 -1.21
CA GLY A 287 -3.81 12.47 -2.26
C GLY A 287 -4.69 11.61 -3.16
N ARG A 288 -4.04 10.95 -4.12
CA ARG A 288 -4.68 10.04 -5.07
C ARG A 288 -4.69 8.61 -4.56
N TYR A 289 -5.86 7.98 -4.55
CA TYR A 289 -6.07 6.62 -4.08
C TYR A 289 -6.52 5.69 -5.21
N ARG A 290 -6.15 4.41 -5.10
CA ARG A 290 -6.62 3.32 -5.95
C ARG A 290 -6.89 2.08 -5.12
N CYS A 291 -7.85 1.27 -5.56
CA CYS A 291 -8.15 0.00 -4.93
C CYS A 291 -7.94 -1.18 -5.88
N TYR A 292 -7.64 -2.34 -5.29
CA TYR A 292 -7.38 -3.62 -5.94
C TYR A 292 -8.17 -4.73 -5.28
N GLY A 293 -8.71 -5.65 -6.06
CA GLY A 293 -9.32 -6.90 -5.60
C GLY A 293 -8.33 -8.05 -5.69
N GLY A 294 -8.43 -9.01 -4.78
CA GLY A 294 -7.61 -10.21 -4.77
C GLY A 294 -8.37 -11.42 -4.24
N HIS A 295 -7.92 -12.60 -4.63
CA HIS A 295 -8.40 -13.86 -4.06
C HIS A 295 -7.42 -14.36 -2.99
N THR A 296 -7.89 -15.16 -2.05
CA THR A 296 -7.09 -15.65 -0.92
C THR A 296 -5.99 -16.60 -1.40
N LEU A 297 -6.32 -17.47 -2.36
CA LEU A 297 -5.42 -18.49 -2.91
C LEU A 297 -4.49 -17.97 -4.01
N SER A 298 -4.70 -16.73 -4.48
CA SER A 298 -3.89 -16.13 -5.54
C SER A 298 -3.05 -14.99 -4.99
N SER A 299 -1.78 -14.95 -5.41
CA SER A 299 -0.91 -13.79 -5.20
C SER A 299 -1.14 -12.66 -6.22
N LEU A 300 -1.95 -12.91 -7.25
CA LEU A 300 -2.28 -11.92 -8.28
C LEU A 300 -3.40 -11.00 -7.81
N TRP A 301 -3.21 -9.71 -8.04
CA TRP A 301 -4.22 -8.69 -7.81
C TRP A 301 -4.94 -8.34 -9.11
N SER A 302 -6.10 -7.69 -9.00
CA SER A 302 -6.85 -7.17 -10.12
C SER A 302 -6.20 -5.96 -10.79
N ALA A 303 -6.74 -5.55 -11.93
CA ALA A 303 -6.47 -4.21 -12.44
C ALA A 303 -6.87 -3.14 -11.39
N PRO A 304 -6.13 -2.01 -11.32
CA PRO A 304 -6.48 -0.89 -10.43
C PRO A 304 -7.85 -0.30 -10.76
N SER A 305 -8.55 0.16 -9.72
CA SER A 305 -9.69 1.07 -9.90
C SER A 305 -9.28 2.37 -10.59
N ASP A 306 -10.28 3.09 -11.11
CA ASP A 306 -10.08 4.49 -11.49
C ASP A 306 -9.59 5.29 -10.26
N PRO A 307 -8.69 6.28 -10.45
CA PRO A 307 -8.12 7.04 -9.35
C PRO A 307 -9.19 7.90 -8.66
N LEU A 308 -9.12 7.97 -7.34
CA LEU A 308 -9.94 8.86 -6.51
C LEU A 308 -9.03 9.84 -5.77
N ASP A 309 -9.15 11.13 -6.08
CA ASP A 309 -8.43 12.18 -5.38
C ASP A 309 -9.22 12.61 -4.13
N ILE A 310 -8.57 12.53 -2.97
CA ILE A 310 -9.10 13.05 -1.70
C ILE A 310 -8.44 14.39 -1.42
N LEU A 311 -9.28 15.40 -1.20
CA LEU A 311 -8.88 16.78 -0.97
C LEU A 311 -9.25 17.20 0.46
N VAL A 312 -8.29 17.74 1.19
CA VAL A 312 -8.46 18.11 2.61
C VAL A 312 -8.75 19.60 2.71
N ALA A 313 -9.96 19.96 3.14
CA ALA A 313 -10.40 21.34 3.32
C ALA A 313 -10.06 21.90 4.71
N GLY A 314 -9.90 23.23 4.78
CA GLY A 314 -9.62 23.96 6.00
C GLY A 314 -8.16 23.87 6.47
N TRP A 315 -7.22 23.59 5.56
CA TRP A 315 -5.80 23.46 5.91
C TRP A 315 -5.10 24.81 6.14
N PHE A 316 -5.49 25.83 5.39
CA PHE A 316 -4.96 27.19 5.53
C PHE A 316 -6.10 28.23 5.50
N PRO A 317 -5.94 29.35 6.21
CA PRO A 317 -6.92 30.43 6.20
C PRO A 317 -6.84 31.17 4.86
N ALA A 318 -7.99 31.33 4.22
CA ALA A 318 -8.16 32.24 3.09
C ALA A 318 -9.62 32.69 3.05
N THR A 319 -9.83 33.98 2.78
CA THR A 319 -11.17 34.52 2.58
C THR A 319 -11.53 34.34 1.11
N LEU A 320 -12.43 33.40 0.83
CA LEU A 320 -13.00 33.18 -0.50
C LEU A 320 -14.44 33.65 -0.55
N SER A 321 -14.77 34.30 -1.66
CA SER A 321 -16.12 34.74 -1.96
C SER A 321 -16.62 33.98 -3.18
N LEU A 322 -17.83 33.44 -3.08
CA LEU A 322 -18.53 32.77 -4.16
C LEU A 322 -19.77 33.58 -4.53
N SER A 323 -19.88 33.97 -5.80
CA SER A 323 -21.03 34.67 -6.35
C SER A 323 -21.57 33.94 -7.59
N VAL A 324 -22.79 34.30 -7.98
CA VAL A 324 -23.49 33.67 -9.11
C VAL A 324 -24.05 34.76 -10.02
N GLN A 325 -23.93 34.54 -11.33
CA GLN A 325 -24.57 35.34 -12.36
C GLN A 325 -25.43 34.44 -13.26
N PRO A 326 -26.67 34.83 -13.60
CA PRO A 326 -27.33 36.12 -13.31
C PRO A 326 -27.85 36.27 -11.87
N GLY A 327 -28.07 35.15 -11.17
CA GLY A 327 -28.57 35.13 -9.79
C GLY A 327 -28.71 33.70 -9.26
N PRO A 328 -29.06 33.51 -7.98
CA PRO A 328 -29.17 32.20 -7.33
C PRO A 328 -30.45 31.42 -7.69
N SER A 329 -31.44 32.07 -8.29
CA SER A 329 -32.67 31.43 -8.78
C SER A 329 -32.81 31.66 -10.27
N VAL A 330 -32.85 30.58 -11.04
CA VAL A 330 -32.83 30.61 -12.51
C VAL A 330 -33.80 29.59 -13.10
N ALA A 331 -34.28 29.85 -14.31
CA ALA A 331 -35.08 28.89 -15.07
C ALA A 331 -34.17 27.85 -15.76
N ALA A 332 -34.68 26.63 -15.92
CA ALA A 332 -34.01 25.60 -16.71
C ALA A 332 -33.73 26.10 -18.14
N GLY A 333 -32.52 25.83 -18.64
CA GLY A 333 -32.02 26.27 -19.94
C GLY A 333 -31.25 27.60 -19.91
N GLN A 334 -31.23 28.35 -18.81
CA GLN A 334 -30.42 29.56 -18.69
C GLN A 334 -28.94 29.25 -18.47
N ASN A 335 -28.05 30.11 -18.98
CA ASN A 335 -26.61 30.01 -18.74
C ASN A 335 -26.26 30.60 -17.37
N VAL A 336 -25.69 29.78 -16.49
CA VAL A 336 -25.23 30.22 -15.16
C VAL A 336 -23.72 30.18 -15.08
N THR A 337 -23.14 31.22 -14.50
CA THR A 337 -21.71 31.26 -14.18
C THR A 337 -21.52 31.53 -12.69
N LEU A 338 -20.76 30.66 -12.04
CA LEU A 338 -20.33 30.83 -10.66
C LEU A 338 -18.93 31.45 -10.65
N LEU A 339 -18.78 32.57 -9.95
CA LEU A 339 -17.51 33.27 -9.83
C LEU A 339 -16.96 33.07 -8.42
N CYS A 340 -15.78 32.47 -8.35
CA CYS A 340 -15.04 32.35 -7.10
C CYS A 340 -13.81 33.23 -7.13
N TRP A 341 -13.55 33.98 -6.05
CA TRP A 341 -12.42 34.89 -5.99
C TRP A 341 -11.86 35.05 -4.59
N SER A 342 -10.60 35.48 -4.52
CA SER A 342 -9.88 35.78 -3.29
C SER A 342 -8.83 36.88 -3.50
N TRP A 343 -8.62 37.71 -2.47
CA TRP A 343 -7.50 38.65 -2.41
C TRP A 343 -6.17 37.95 -2.16
N SER A 344 -6.20 36.80 -1.48
CA SER A 344 -5.01 36.00 -1.25
C SER A 344 -4.56 35.32 -2.55
N PRO A 345 -3.25 35.17 -2.78
CA PRO A 345 -2.72 34.42 -3.91
C PRO A 345 -3.25 32.98 -3.91
N MET A 346 -3.91 32.58 -5.00
CA MET A 346 -4.38 31.21 -5.25
C MET A 346 -3.92 30.79 -6.64
N ASP A 347 -3.44 29.57 -6.80
CA ASP A 347 -3.02 29.04 -8.11
C ASP A 347 -4.19 28.38 -8.83
N THR A 348 -5.06 27.69 -8.08
CA THR A 348 -6.26 27.04 -8.61
C THR A 348 -7.45 27.22 -7.68
N PHE A 349 -8.64 27.33 -8.26
CA PHE A 349 -9.91 27.31 -7.54
C PHE A 349 -10.67 26.02 -7.85
N LEU A 350 -11.39 25.52 -6.86
CA LEU A 350 -12.19 24.31 -6.96
C LEU A 350 -13.64 24.61 -6.57
N LEU A 351 -14.58 24.13 -7.37
CA LEU A 351 -16.00 24.24 -7.12
C LEU A 351 -16.57 22.85 -6.81
N SER A 352 -17.14 22.70 -5.62
CA SER A 352 -17.77 21.45 -5.16
C SER A 352 -19.25 21.67 -4.91
N LYS A 353 -20.07 20.72 -5.36
CA LYS A 353 -21.50 20.64 -5.03
C LYS A 353 -21.67 19.65 -3.89
N GLU A 354 -22.39 20.02 -2.83
CA GLU A 354 -22.67 19.10 -1.74
C GLU A 354 -23.49 17.89 -2.21
N GLY A 355 -23.13 16.70 -1.73
CA GLY A 355 -23.78 15.44 -2.11
C GLY A 355 -23.46 14.94 -3.52
N ALA A 356 -22.59 15.63 -4.29
CA ALA A 356 -22.17 15.14 -5.59
C ALA A 356 -21.09 14.05 -5.47
N ALA A 357 -21.29 12.94 -6.18
CA ALA A 357 -20.30 11.86 -6.29
C ALA A 357 -19.15 12.20 -7.26
N HIS A 358 -19.33 13.21 -8.11
CA HIS A 358 -18.35 13.61 -9.11
C HIS A 358 -17.21 14.43 -8.50
N PRO A 359 -15.99 14.36 -9.05
CA PRO A 359 -14.88 15.21 -8.64
C PRO A 359 -15.23 16.71 -8.75
N PRO A 360 -14.70 17.56 -7.85
CA PRO A 360 -14.92 19.00 -7.93
C PRO A 360 -14.29 19.57 -9.20
N LEU A 361 -14.95 20.57 -9.78
CA LEU A 361 -14.44 21.27 -10.95
C LEU A 361 -13.22 22.10 -10.55
N ARG A 362 -12.10 21.95 -11.27
CA ARG A 362 -10.85 22.66 -10.98
C ARG A 362 -10.48 23.59 -12.12
N LEU A 363 -10.26 24.86 -11.81
CA LEU A 363 -9.82 25.88 -12.77
C LEU A 363 -8.59 26.62 -12.26
N ARG A 364 -7.72 27.03 -13.18
CA ARG A 364 -6.57 27.89 -12.88
C ARG A 364 -7.05 29.29 -12.53
N SER A 365 -6.39 29.93 -11.57
CA SER A 365 -6.69 31.31 -11.23
C SER A 365 -6.34 32.25 -12.38
N GLN A 366 -7.13 33.30 -12.51
CA GLN A 366 -6.88 34.42 -13.41
C GLN A 366 -6.78 35.70 -12.57
N PRO A 367 -5.67 36.45 -12.67
CA PRO A 367 -5.54 37.71 -11.96
C PRO A 367 -6.41 38.77 -12.65
N ARG A 368 -7.26 39.46 -11.89
CA ARG A 368 -8.08 40.58 -12.38
C ARG A 368 -8.22 41.64 -11.29
N ALA A 369 -7.78 42.87 -11.59
CA ALA A 369 -7.85 44.02 -10.67
C ALA A 369 -7.25 43.76 -9.27
N GLY A 370 -6.11 43.06 -9.19
CA GLY A 370 -5.44 42.72 -7.92
C GLY A 370 -6.06 41.53 -7.16
N GLN A 371 -7.10 40.89 -7.71
CA GLN A 371 -7.79 39.75 -7.13
C GLN A 371 -7.49 38.50 -7.97
N ASN A 372 -7.42 37.33 -7.33
CA ASN A 372 -7.35 36.05 -8.02
C ASN A 372 -8.75 35.48 -8.13
N GLN A 373 -9.18 35.10 -9.34
CA GLN A 373 -10.53 34.58 -9.54
C GLN A 373 -10.61 33.47 -10.58
N ALA A 374 -11.69 32.70 -10.55
CA ALA A 374 -12.04 31.70 -11.55
C ALA A 374 -13.55 31.70 -11.82
N GLN A 375 -13.91 31.59 -13.10
CA GLN A 375 -15.30 31.56 -13.57
C GLN A 375 -15.67 30.15 -14.00
N PHE A 376 -16.67 29.57 -13.34
CA PHE A 376 -17.21 28.25 -13.62
C PHE A 376 -18.53 28.41 -14.39
N SER A 377 -18.47 28.32 -15.71
CA SER A 377 -19.65 28.38 -16.57
C SER A 377 -20.28 26.99 -16.68
N MET A 378 -21.55 26.87 -16.30
CA MET A 378 -22.31 25.60 -16.32
C MET A 378 -23.11 25.39 -17.61
N GLY A 379 -23.09 26.35 -18.53
CA GLY A 379 -23.93 26.32 -19.72
C GLY A 379 -25.43 26.30 -19.36
N PRO A 380 -26.31 25.78 -20.23
CA PRO A 380 -27.75 25.75 -19.99
C PRO A 380 -28.09 24.78 -18.85
N VAL A 381 -28.53 25.33 -17.72
CA VAL A 381 -28.74 24.54 -16.51
C VAL A 381 -30.01 23.69 -16.55
N THR A 382 -29.98 22.58 -15.83
CA THR A 382 -31.11 21.65 -15.63
C THR A 382 -31.40 21.50 -14.15
N SER A 383 -32.50 20.85 -13.77
CA SER A 383 -32.83 20.57 -12.35
C SER A 383 -31.70 19.83 -11.61
N ALA A 384 -30.91 19.01 -12.30
CA ALA A 384 -29.76 18.31 -11.72
C ALA A 384 -28.62 19.25 -11.28
N HIS A 385 -28.58 20.48 -11.81
CA HIS A 385 -27.63 21.51 -11.39
C HIS A 385 -28.08 22.25 -10.12
N GLY A 386 -29.33 22.10 -9.67
CA GLY A 386 -29.78 22.70 -8.41
C GLY A 386 -29.09 22.08 -7.20
N GLY A 387 -28.75 22.90 -6.19
CA GLY A 387 -28.15 22.46 -4.93
C GLY A 387 -27.15 23.45 -4.35
N THR A 388 -26.46 23.03 -3.29
CA THR A 388 -25.51 23.89 -2.56
C THR A 388 -24.10 23.74 -3.09
N TYR A 389 -23.48 24.87 -3.42
CA TYR A 389 -22.12 24.97 -3.94
C TYR A 389 -21.19 25.63 -2.93
N ARG A 390 -19.95 25.15 -2.85
CA ARG A 390 -18.85 25.79 -2.12
C ARG A 390 -17.62 25.88 -3.00
N CYS A 391 -16.88 26.96 -2.82
CA CYS A 391 -15.60 27.15 -3.46
C CYS A 391 -14.43 26.97 -2.48
N TYR A 392 -13.32 26.47 -3.01
CA TYR A 392 -12.06 26.28 -2.32
C TYR A 392 -10.90 26.81 -3.15
N GLY A 393 -9.85 27.30 -2.50
CA GLY A 393 -8.58 27.66 -3.11
C GLY A 393 -7.54 26.57 -2.86
N SER A 394 -6.62 26.38 -3.81
CA SER A 394 -5.46 25.49 -3.68
C SER A 394 -4.20 26.18 -4.18
N LEU A 395 -3.11 25.94 -3.45
CA LEU A 395 -1.76 26.40 -3.77
C LEU A 395 -1.04 25.30 -4.55
N GLY A 396 -0.27 25.66 -5.57
CA GLY A 396 0.38 24.75 -6.51
C GLY A 396 1.43 23.83 -5.88
N ARG A 397 1.88 24.12 -4.65
CA ARG A 397 2.82 23.26 -3.91
C ARG A 397 2.21 21.92 -3.52
N ASP A 398 0.93 21.91 -3.11
CA ASP A 398 0.21 20.70 -2.69
C ASP A 398 -1.25 20.76 -3.19
N PRO A 399 -1.54 20.14 -4.34
CA PRO A 399 -2.87 20.24 -4.98
C PRO A 399 -4.00 19.56 -4.19
N TYR A 400 -3.66 18.76 -3.18
CA TYR A 400 -4.61 18.02 -2.35
C TYR A 400 -5.02 18.74 -1.06
N LEU A 401 -4.38 19.88 -0.76
CA LEU A 401 -4.68 20.71 0.41
C LEU A 401 -5.43 21.95 -0.05
N LEU A 402 -6.59 22.18 0.57
CA LEU A 402 -7.51 23.24 0.23
C LEU A 402 -7.65 24.24 1.38
N SER A 403 -8.02 25.46 1.01
CA SER A 403 -8.39 26.52 1.94
C SER A 403 -9.63 26.15 2.78
N GLN A 404 -9.98 27.03 3.71
CA GLN A 404 -11.34 27.05 4.26
C GLN A 404 -12.39 27.24 3.14
N PRO A 405 -13.57 26.63 3.27
CA PRO A 405 -14.65 26.78 2.29
C PRO A 405 -15.18 28.22 2.24
N SER A 406 -15.64 28.65 1.06
CA SER A 406 -16.49 29.84 0.96
C SER A 406 -17.81 29.65 1.70
N HIS A 407 -18.54 30.75 1.91
CA HIS A 407 -19.96 30.65 2.28
C HIS A 407 -20.72 29.80 1.25
N PRO A 408 -21.68 28.96 1.70
CA PRO A 408 -22.48 28.13 0.82
C PRO A 408 -23.37 28.98 -0.08
N LEU A 409 -23.43 28.63 -1.36
CA LEU A 409 -24.31 29.24 -2.34
C LEU A 409 -25.34 28.21 -2.82
N GLU A 410 -26.61 28.44 -2.51
CA GLU A 410 -27.71 27.59 -2.97
C GLU A 410 -28.20 28.06 -4.34
N LEU A 411 -28.13 27.17 -5.34
CA LEU A 411 -28.66 27.41 -6.68
C LEU A 411 -29.99 26.67 -6.84
N VAL A 412 -31.06 27.42 -7.09
CA VAL A 412 -32.40 26.89 -7.34
C VAL A 412 -32.69 26.97 -8.83
N VAL A 413 -32.97 25.82 -9.45
CA VAL A 413 -33.32 25.74 -10.88
C VAL A 413 -34.80 25.40 -10.99
N SER A 414 -35.61 26.41 -11.33
CA SER A 414 -37.03 26.23 -11.59
C SER A 414 -37.20 25.55 -12.95
N GLY A 415 -37.78 24.34 -12.95
CA GLY A 415 -38.21 23.70 -14.19
C GLY A 415 -39.28 24.58 -14.85
N LYS A 416 -39.23 24.73 -16.18
CA LYS A 416 -40.47 25.03 -16.91
C LYS A 416 -41.38 23.83 -16.70
N GLY A 417 -42.23 23.90 -15.67
CA GLY A 417 -43.45 23.14 -15.69
C GLY A 417 -44.18 23.59 -16.95
N ASN A 418 -44.26 22.74 -17.96
CA ASN A 418 -45.37 22.84 -18.88
C ASN A 418 -46.61 22.61 -18.02
N CYS A 419 -47.17 23.68 -17.45
CA CYS A 419 -48.56 23.69 -17.02
C CYS A 419 -49.37 23.30 -18.27
N PRO A 420 -50.12 22.18 -18.27
CA PRO A 420 -50.93 21.79 -19.42
C PRO A 420 -52.11 22.74 -19.70
N LEU A 421 -52.20 23.87 -19.00
CA LEU A 421 -53.37 24.76 -18.98
C LEU A 421 -53.10 26.19 -19.46
N CYS A 422 -51.88 26.53 -19.85
CA CYS A 422 -51.61 27.88 -20.39
C CYS A 422 -51.53 27.83 -21.91
N VAL A 423 -52.70 27.81 -22.56
CA VAL A 423 -52.83 28.15 -23.99
C VAL A 423 -52.85 29.68 -24.09
N PRO A 424 -52.08 30.33 -24.98
CA PRO A 424 -52.12 31.77 -25.15
C PRO A 424 -53.39 32.15 -25.91
N MET A 425 -54.30 32.89 -25.27
CA MET A 425 -55.37 33.60 -25.98
C MET A 425 -55.08 35.11 -25.96
N ALA A 426 -55.10 35.69 -27.15
CA ALA A 426 -54.74 37.07 -27.41
C ALA A 426 -55.65 38.07 -26.68
N SER A 427 -55.02 39.15 -26.22
CA SER A 427 -55.61 40.28 -25.51
C SER A 427 -56.55 41.12 -26.38
N SER A 428 -57.61 41.64 -25.77
CA SER A 428 -58.23 42.90 -26.18
C SER A 428 -58.79 43.63 -24.94
N ARG A 429 -58.02 44.64 -24.51
CA ARG A 429 -58.36 45.85 -23.73
C ARG A 429 -58.50 45.77 -22.20
N GLY A 430 -57.65 46.57 -21.52
CA GLY A 430 -57.90 47.19 -20.20
C GLY A 430 -56.95 46.78 -19.07
N THR A 431 -56.12 47.71 -18.58
CA THR A 431 -55.37 47.63 -17.29
C THR A 431 -56.16 48.33 -16.16
N PRO A 432 -55.77 48.22 -14.88
CA PRO A 432 -55.42 47.05 -14.07
C PRO A 432 -56.26 47.00 -12.76
N PHE A 433 -56.51 45.83 -12.16
CA PHE A 433 -56.96 45.75 -10.77
C PHE A 433 -56.25 44.63 -10.01
N LEU A 434 -55.59 45.03 -8.92
CA LEU A 434 -55.19 44.17 -7.82
C LEU A 434 -56.46 43.67 -7.12
N GLY A 435 -56.71 42.38 -7.20
CA GLY A 435 -57.75 41.71 -6.42
C GLY A 435 -57.18 40.41 -5.88
N CYS A 436 -56.78 40.42 -4.61
CA CYS A 436 -56.67 39.17 -3.84
C CYS A 436 -58.10 38.70 -3.62
N SER A 437 -58.49 37.58 -4.25
CA SER A 437 -59.75 36.92 -3.92
C SER A 437 -59.48 35.89 -2.84
N GLU A 438 -60.02 36.19 -1.66
CA GLU A 438 -60.10 35.36 -0.49
C GLU A 438 -61.04 34.18 -0.81
N GLY A 439 -60.44 33.01 -1.04
CA GLY A 439 -61.15 31.75 -1.24
C GLY A 439 -61.02 30.88 0.00
N ASP A 440 -61.92 31.08 0.97
CA ASP A 440 -62.23 30.06 1.99
C ASP A 440 -63.02 28.94 1.32
N SER A 441 -62.47 27.72 1.32
CA SER A 441 -63.25 26.48 1.24
C SER A 441 -62.36 25.33 1.70
N ARG A 442 -62.51 25.02 2.98
CA ARG A 442 -62.10 23.78 3.65
C ARG A 442 -62.61 22.55 2.89
N GLU A 443 -61.78 21.94 2.05
CA GLU A 443 -62.00 20.57 1.54
C GLU A 443 -60.74 19.68 1.68
N GLY A 444 -60.07 19.75 2.84
CA GLY A 444 -58.86 18.96 3.11
C GLY A 444 -58.98 17.88 4.19
N LEU A 445 -60.10 17.80 4.92
CA LEU A 445 -60.24 16.88 6.06
C LEU A 445 -60.78 15.45 5.78
N PRO A 446 -61.57 15.14 4.73
CA PRO A 446 -62.17 13.80 4.63
C PRO A 446 -61.21 12.71 4.09
N TRP A 447 -60.18 13.07 3.31
CA TRP A 447 -59.25 12.08 2.73
C TRP A 447 -58.20 11.59 3.73
N TYR A 448 -57.71 12.47 4.61
CA TYR A 448 -56.72 12.14 5.63
C TYR A 448 -57.31 11.27 6.74
N LEU A 449 -58.56 11.54 7.15
CA LEU A 449 -59.28 10.67 8.08
C LEU A 449 -59.52 9.27 7.49
N SER A 450 -59.83 9.17 6.20
CA SER A 450 -60.05 7.88 5.52
C SER A 450 -58.78 7.02 5.48
N LEU A 451 -57.60 7.63 5.27
CA LEU A 451 -56.31 6.94 5.34
C LEU A 451 -55.94 6.50 6.76
N LEU A 452 -56.19 7.35 7.77
CA LEU A 452 -55.94 7.01 9.17
C LEU A 452 -56.82 5.85 9.65
N ILE A 453 -58.11 5.83 9.26
CA ILE A 453 -59.02 4.72 9.58
C ILE A 453 -58.56 3.44 8.88
N GLY A 454 -58.14 3.53 7.61
CA GLY A 454 -57.62 2.39 6.85
C GLY A 454 -56.37 1.76 7.49
N VAL A 455 -55.41 2.58 7.91
CA VAL A 455 -54.19 2.10 8.58
C VAL A 455 -54.51 1.54 9.98
N SER A 456 -55.44 2.14 10.71
CA SER A 456 -55.85 1.66 12.04
C SER A 456 -56.57 0.31 11.96
N VAL A 457 -57.48 0.12 11.00
CA VAL A 457 -58.17 -1.16 10.78
C VAL A 457 -57.20 -2.25 10.32
N ALA A 458 -56.26 -1.93 9.42
CA ALA A 458 -55.24 -2.87 8.99
C ALA A 458 -54.33 -3.31 10.14
N PHE A 459 -53.96 -2.38 11.02
CA PHE A 459 -53.14 -2.67 12.21
C PHE A 459 -53.88 -3.59 13.20
N VAL A 460 -55.17 -3.36 13.44
CA VAL A 460 -56.01 -4.21 14.30
C VAL A 460 -56.18 -5.61 13.72
N LEU A 461 -56.39 -5.73 12.41
CA LEU A 461 -56.48 -7.04 11.73
C LEU A 461 -55.16 -7.82 11.81
N LEU A 462 -54.02 -7.14 11.71
CA LEU A 462 -52.71 -7.75 11.81
C LEU A 462 -52.43 -8.26 13.23
N LEU A 463 -52.82 -7.50 14.25
CA LEU A 463 -52.75 -7.94 15.66
C LEU A 463 -53.67 -9.14 15.94
N LEU A 464 -54.88 -9.17 15.37
CA LEU A 464 -55.79 -10.31 15.48
C LEU A 464 -55.22 -11.58 14.83
N LEU A 465 -54.63 -11.46 13.64
CA LEU A 465 -53.95 -12.57 12.97
C LEU A 465 -52.77 -13.09 13.81
N LEU A 466 -51.98 -12.19 14.38
CA LEU A 466 -50.83 -12.55 15.20
C LEU A 466 -51.28 -13.24 16.51
N PHE A 467 -52.38 -12.78 17.11
CA PHE A 467 -53.01 -13.44 18.26
C PHE A 467 -53.56 -14.83 17.92
N LEU A 468 -54.20 -15.00 16.76
CA LEU A 468 -54.69 -16.29 16.28
C LEU A 468 -53.54 -17.26 16.00
N LEU A 469 -52.43 -16.78 15.43
CA LEU A 469 -51.22 -17.58 15.22
C LEU A 469 -50.61 -18.03 16.55
N ILE A 470 -50.53 -17.15 17.55
CA ILE A 470 -50.07 -17.49 18.90
C ILE A 470 -51.00 -18.54 19.52
N ARG A 471 -52.32 -18.38 19.43
CA ARG A 471 -53.27 -19.39 19.92
C ARG A 471 -53.18 -20.71 19.16
N HIS A 472 -52.93 -20.68 17.85
CA HIS A 472 -52.71 -21.91 17.07
C HIS A 472 -51.42 -22.61 17.48
N ARG A 473 -50.34 -21.86 17.78
CA ARG A 473 -49.09 -22.43 18.32
C ARG A 473 -49.28 -23.01 19.73
N HIS A 474 -50.03 -22.34 20.60
CA HIS A 474 -50.36 -22.88 21.92
C HIS A 474 -51.26 -24.12 21.85
N ARG A 475 -52.29 -24.13 20.99
CA ARG A 475 -53.12 -25.34 20.73
C ARG A 475 -52.33 -26.47 20.08
N GLY A 476 -51.31 -26.16 19.27
CA GLY A 476 -50.39 -27.14 18.70
C GLY A 476 -49.44 -27.76 19.72
N GLN A 477 -49.05 -27.01 20.76
CA GLN A 477 -48.25 -27.52 21.88
C GLN A 477 -49.07 -28.35 22.87
N ASP A 478 -50.34 -28.03 23.10
CA ASP A 478 -51.24 -28.85 23.93
C ASP A 478 -51.56 -30.22 23.29
N ARG A 479 -51.57 -30.32 21.95
CA ARG A 479 -51.69 -31.61 21.24
C ARG A 479 -50.42 -32.47 21.34
N ARG A 480 -49.22 -31.88 21.43
CA ARG A 480 -47.96 -32.64 21.57
C ARG A 480 -47.63 -33.06 23.01
N ARG A 481 -48.36 -32.58 24.01
CA ARG A 481 -48.20 -33.00 25.42
C ARG A 481 -49.06 -34.22 25.83
N LYS A 482 -49.91 -34.74 24.95
CA LYS A 482 -50.77 -35.92 25.20
C LYS A 482 -50.37 -37.20 24.46
N GLN A 483 -49.20 -37.23 23.82
CA GLN A 483 -48.73 -38.39 23.05
C GLN A 483 -47.23 -38.60 23.23
N GLY A 484 -46.82 -38.87 24.47
CA GLY A 484 -45.43 -39.10 24.82
C GLY A 484 -45.30 -39.71 26.21
N ASP A 485 -46.04 -40.79 26.47
CA ASP A 485 -45.85 -41.63 27.65
C ASP A 485 -46.13 -43.10 27.29
N SER A 486 -45.08 -43.85 26.98
CA SER A 486 -44.99 -45.30 27.15
C SER A 486 -43.62 -45.83 26.71
N GLN A 487 -42.86 -46.32 27.71
CA GLN A 487 -42.04 -47.54 27.71
C GLN A 487 -40.77 -47.58 26.79
N VAL A 488 -39.61 -48.13 27.14
CA VAL A 488 -39.09 -49.01 28.22
C VAL A 488 -37.54 -49.03 28.10
N TYR A 489 -36.80 -49.22 29.22
CA TYR A 489 -35.34 -49.44 29.27
C TYR A 489 -34.91 -50.85 28.79
N PRO A 490 -33.61 -51.11 28.52
CA PRO A 490 -32.81 -51.80 29.57
C PRO A 490 -31.35 -51.33 29.73
N CYS A 491 -30.81 -51.66 30.90
CA CYS A 491 -29.53 -51.25 31.52
C CYS A 491 -28.28 -52.07 31.08
N LEU A 492 -27.09 -51.51 31.40
CA LEU A 492 -25.85 -52.09 32.00
C LEU A 492 -24.67 -51.19 31.53
N SER A 493 -23.77 -50.59 32.31
CA SER A 493 -23.09 -50.91 33.59
C SER A 493 -22.35 -49.64 34.11
N GLY A 494 -22.31 -49.35 35.43
CA GLY A 494 -21.54 -48.22 36.04
C GLY A 494 -20.21 -48.65 36.70
N PRO A 495 -19.60 -47.90 37.67
CA PRO A 495 -19.64 -46.46 38.02
C PRO A 495 -18.20 -45.91 38.41
N PRO A 496 -17.99 -44.87 39.27
CA PRO A 496 -18.31 -43.43 39.17
C PRO A 496 -17.13 -42.47 39.51
N GLY A 497 -17.30 -41.16 39.28
CA GLY A 497 -16.49 -40.12 39.95
C GLY A 497 -16.72 -38.69 39.46
N CYS A 498 -17.60 -37.93 40.11
CA CYS A 498 -17.70 -36.46 40.04
C CYS A 498 -18.04 -35.92 41.43
N PRO A 499 -17.67 -34.67 41.73
CA PRO A 499 -18.69 -33.71 42.18
C PRO A 499 -18.69 -32.37 41.40
N SER A 500 -19.88 -31.78 41.39
CA SER A 500 -20.41 -30.58 40.75
C SER A 500 -19.78 -29.22 41.11
N PRO A 501 -19.99 -28.15 40.31
CA PRO A 501 -19.91 -26.76 40.75
C PRO A 501 -21.31 -26.17 41.09
N GLN A 502 -21.38 -25.40 42.18
CA GLN A 502 -22.55 -24.61 42.60
C GLN A 502 -22.35 -23.12 42.31
N ILE A 503 -23.47 -22.46 42.01
CA ILE A 503 -23.69 -21.04 41.67
C ILE A 503 -23.87 -20.21 42.97
N TYR A 504 -23.98 -18.87 42.84
CA TYR A 504 -24.53 -17.80 43.71
C TYR A 504 -23.45 -16.74 44.01
N SER A 505 -23.66 -15.42 43.98
CA SER A 505 -24.76 -14.51 43.62
C SER A 505 -24.22 -13.08 43.84
N TRP A 506 -24.59 -12.09 43.01
CA TRP A 506 -24.24 -10.67 43.24
C TRP A 506 -25.40 -9.93 43.91
N THR A 507 -25.11 -9.16 44.96
CA THR A 507 -26.07 -8.23 45.62
C THR A 507 -25.55 -6.79 45.55
N LEU A 508 -26.40 -5.88 45.06
CA LEU A 508 -26.28 -4.42 45.14
C LEU A 508 -26.85 -3.87 46.47
N SER A 509 -26.25 -2.80 47.01
CA SER A 509 -26.89 -1.66 47.75
C SER A 509 -25.82 -0.72 48.37
N PRO A 510 -26.11 0.57 48.69
CA PRO A 510 -25.53 1.71 47.97
C PRO A 510 -24.89 2.80 48.92
N PRO A 511 -24.94 4.13 48.69
CA PRO A 511 -23.75 4.99 48.65
C PRO A 511 -23.62 6.03 49.79
N LEU A 512 -22.45 6.66 49.93
CA LEU A 512 -22.31 7.96 50.62
C LEU A 512 -21.13 8.78 50.08
N GLN A 513 -21.38 10.07 49.92
CA GLN A 513 -20.49 11.12 49.41
C GLN A 513 -19.39 11.51 50.41
N ALA A 514 -18.23 11.96 49.92
CA ALA A 514 -17.79 13.37 49.96
C ALA A 514 -16.27 13.54 49.75
N ALA A 515 -15.94 14.75 49.29
CA ALA A 515 -14.69 15.49 49.41
C ALA A 515 -13.65 15.38 48.26
N ALA A 516 -13.35 16.57 47.74
CA ALA A 516 -12.30 16.90 46.80
C ALA A 516 -11.05 17.40 47.55
N SER A 517 -9.85 17.14 47.01
CA SER A 517 -8.75 18.13 46.89
C SER A 517 -7.47 17.56 46.25
N ALA A 518 -6.91 18.37 45.34
CA ALA A 518 -5.50 18.67 45.04
C ALA A 518 -4.43 17.57 44.83
N ASP A 519 -3.84 17.64 43.62
CA ASP A 519 -2.43 17.57 43.21
C ASP A 519 -1.42 16.71 43.99
N ALA A 520 -0.77 15.79 43.26
CA ALA A 520 0.69 15.78 43.06
C ALA A 520 1.07 14.71 42.03
N GLN A 521 1.75 15.13 40.96
CA GLN A 521 2.48 14.25 40.04
C GLN A 521 3.78 13.82 40.72
N ASP A 522 4.03 12.52 40.82
CA ASP A 522 5.34 12.01 41.19
C ASP A 522 5.82 10.99 40.17
N VAL A 523 7.05 11.21 39.72
CA VAL A 523 7.72 10.56 38.59
C VAL A 523 8.70 9.57 39.18
N THR A 524 8.57 8.28 38.89
CA THR A 524 9.55 7.28 39.34
C THR A 524 10.13 6.52 38.15
N TYR A 525 11.37 6.86 37.82
CA TYR A 525 12.24 6.07 36.95
C TYR A 525 12.72 4.83 37.71
N ALA A 526 12.45 3.64 37.18
CA ALA A 526 13.10 2.41 37.65
C ALA A 526 14.37 2.15 36.81
N GLN A 527 15.50 2.46 37.42
CA GLN A 527 16.84 2.08 36.98
C GLN A 527 17.12 0.67 37.51
N LEU A 528 17.42 -0.30 36.62
CA LEU A 528 17.72 -1.66 37.05
C LEU A 528 18.98 -2.17 36.33
N SER A 529 20.08 -2.15 37.07
CA SER A 529 21.31 -2.86 36.73
C SER A 529 21.62 -3.83 37.86
N HIS A 530 21.60 -5.13 37.57
CA HIS A 530 22.44 -6.07 38.30
C HIS A 530 22.96 -7.16 37.35
N ARG A 531 24.28 -7.17 37.21
CA ARG A 531 25.08 -8.23 36.60
C ARG A 531 24.98 -9.51 37.44
N THR A 532 25.27 -10.61 36.74
CA THR A 532 25.77 -11.93 37.18
C THR A 532 24.81 -12.91 37.86
N LEU A 533 24.33 -13.88 37.07
CA LEU A 533 24.43 -15.29 37.42
C LEU A 533 24.66 -16.14 36.16
N SER A 534 25.93 -16.41 35.86
CA SER A 534 26.35 -17.44 34.92
C SER A 534 26.29 -18.80 35.62
N ARG A 535 25.35 -19.65 35.24
CA ARG A 535 25.43 -21.09 35.55
C ARG A 535 25.12 -21.89 34.28
N TRP A 536 26.18 -22.53 33.81
CA TRP A 536 26.27 -23.57 32.80
C TRP A 536 25.03 -24.46 32.69
N THR A 537 24.56 -24.69 31.47
CA THR A 537 23.84 -25.93 31.13
C THR A 537 24.15 -26.34 29.69
N THR A 538 24.48 -27.61 29.59
CA THR A 538 25.13 -28.34 28.51
C THR A 538 24.21 -28.50 27.29
N ALA A 539 24.80 -28.45 26.08
CA ALA A 539 24.15 -28.79 24.83
C ALA A 539 23.81 -30.30 24.73
N PRO A 540 22.72 -30.71 24.04
CA PRO A 540 22.49 -32.10 23.65
C PRO A 540 23.19 -32.43 22.31
N PRO A 541 23.51 -33.71 22.04
CA PRO A 541 24.32 -34.12 20.88
C PRO A 541 23.50 -34.20 19.57
N PRO A 542 24.17 -34.18 18.40
CA PRO A 542 23.50 -34.26 17.09
C PRO A 542 23.09 -35.70 16.78
N SER A 543 21.83 -35.88 16.40
CA SER A 543 21.30 -37.13 15.85
C SER A 543 21.84 -37.36 14.43
N GLN A 544 22.38 -38.56 14.20
CA GLN A 544 22.85 -39.03 12.91
C GLN A 544 21.69 -39.10 11.91
N SER A 545 21.87 -38.45 10.76
CA SER A 545 20.97 -38.50 9.63
C SER A 545 21.03 -39.88 8.96
N ARG A 546 19.88 -40.55 8.95
CA ARG A 546 19.61 -41.75 8.16
C ARG A 546 19.37 -41.34 6.71
N GLU A 547 20.13 -41.92 5.81
CA GLU A 547 20.01 -41.84 4.36
C GLU A 547 18.65 -42.37 3.88
N PRO A 548 17.93 -41.68 2.96
CA PRO A 548 16.83 -42.27 2.23
C PRO A 548 17.24 -42.67 0.81
N THR A 549 17.06 -43.97 0.57
CA THR A 549 17.12 -44.71 -0.69
C THR A 549 16.28 -44.05 -1.79
N ALA A 550 16.81 -44.07 -3.01
CA ALA A 550 16.13 -43.66 -4.23
C ALA A 550 15.04 -44.68 -4.64
N GLU A 551 13.86 -44.18 -5.02
CA GLU A 551 12.92 -44.88 -5.90
C GLU A 551 12.30 -43.90 -6.92
N PRO A 552 11.93 -44.38 -8.12
CA PRO A 552 11.73 -43.56 -9.31
C PRO A 552 10.27 -43.12 -9.48
N SER A 553 10.04 -41.94 -10.04
CA SER A 553 8.74 -41.58 -10.61
C SER A 553 8.89 -41.05 -12.04
N VAL A 554 8.07 -41.64 -12.90
CA VAL A 554 8.03 -41.53 -14.36
C VAL A 554 6.94 -40.52 -14.78
N TYR A 555 7.06 -40.00 -16.02
CA TYR A 555 6.12 -39.19 -16.83
C TYR A 555 6.27 -37.66 -16.71
N ALA A 556 6.22 -36.85 -17.78
CA ALA A 556 6.29 -37.06 -19.24
C ALA A 556 6.55 -35.68 -19.88
N ALA A 557 7.31 -35.62 -20.97
CA ALA A 557 7.51 -34.42 -21.77
C ALA A 557 6.36 -34.23 -22.77
N LEU A 558 5.76 -33.04 -22.80
CA LEU A 558 4.87 -32.60 -23.88
C LEU A 558 5.63 -31.59 -24.75
N ALA A 559 5.96 -32.03 -25.96
CA ALA A 559 6.40 -31.17 -27.04
C ALA A 559 5.19 -30.41 -27.61
N ILE A 560 5.32 -29.10 -27.78
CA ILE A 560 4.40 -28.30 -28.59
C ILE A 560 5.11 -28.01 -29.91
N ARG A 561 4.40 -28.36 -30.98
CA ARG A 561 4.77 -28.18 -32.38
C ARG A 561 4.28 -26.84 -32.88
#